data_AF-W2SPU8-F1
#
_entry.id   AF-W2SPU8-F1
#
_cell.length_a   1.000
_cell.length_b   1.000
_cell.length_c   1.000
_cell.angle_alpha   90.00
_cell.angle_beta   90.00
_cell.angle_gamma   90.00
#
_symmetry.space_group_name_H-M   'P 1'
#
loop_
_entity.id
_entity.type
_entity.pdbx_description
1 polymer ?
#
loop_
_entity_poly.entity_id
_entity_poly.type
_entity_poly.pdbx_seq_one_letter_code
_entity_poly.pdbx_strand_id
1 'polypeptide(L)'
;LLCGGSEPAGGSCAGNGGQCPMGHLCMAGNVCCRCAVGASSGTCPSGSDSECPIGYSCSSTLSCCPSQLNRELVLTMCINGSCEDGYECGKGNLCYPTRL
;
A
#
# COMPACT_ATOMS: atom_id res chain seq x y z
N LEU A 1 -5.39 -16.15 7.72
CA LEU A 1 -5.51 -15.54 6.38
C LEU A 1 -4.65 -14.30 6.37
N LEU A 2 -3.67 -14.20 5.47
CA LEU A 2 -2.73 -13.07 5.42
C LEU A 2 -2.87 -12.34 4.09
N CYS A 3 -2.70 -11.03 4.15
CA CYS A 3 -2.67 -10.11 3.02
C CYS A 3 -1.22 -9.66 2.80
N GLY A 4 -0.74 -9.78 1.56
CA GLY A 4 0.59 -9.26 1.20
C GLY A 4 1.75 -9.78 2.06
N GLY A 5 1.68 -11.04 2.50
CA GLY A 5 2.75 -11.74 3.24
C GLY A 5 2.78 -11.51 4.75
N SER A 6 2.37 -10.34 5.26
CA SER A 6 2.51 -9.99 6.68
C SER A 6 1.33 -9.25 7.31
N GLU A 7 0.35 -8.77 6.54
CA GLU A 7 -0.82 -8.08 7.10
C GLU A 7 -1.91 -9.09 7.49
N PRO A 8 -2.50 -8.99 8.70
CA PRO A 8 -3.65 -9.80 9.06
C PRO A 8 -4.87 -9.43 8.21
N ALA A 9 -5.53 -10.44 7.65
CA ALA A 9 -6.77 -10.22 6.91
C ALA A 9 -7.91 -9.78 7.84
N GLY A 10 -8.74 -8.85 7.36
CA GLY A 10 -9.97 -8.43 8.03
C GLY A 10 -11.10 -9.48 7.97
N GLY A 11 -10.84 -10.63 7.35
CA GLY A 11 -11.80 -11.73 7.23
C GLY A 11 -11.72 -12.43 5.87
N SER A 12 -12.81 -13.14 5.54
CA SER A 12 -13.00 -13.77 4.24
C SER A 12 -14.29 -13.25 3.60
N CYS A 13 -14.26 -13.06 2.27
CA CYS A 13 -15.40 -12.60 1.46
C CYS A 13 -16.00 -13.74 0.61
N ALA A 14 -15.60 -14.99 0.85
CA ALA A 14 -16.13 -16.20 0.23
C ALA A 14 -17.58 -16.45 0.70
N GLY A 15 -18.56 -15.75 0.12
CA GLY A 15 -19.99 -16.01 0.37
C GLY A 15 -20.85 -14.77 0.57
N ASN A 16 -20.28 -13.62 0.95
CA ASN A 16 -21.01 -12.36 1.11
C ASN A 16 -21.11 -11.55 -0.22
N GLY A 17 -21.19 -12.21 -1.37
CA GLY A 17 -21.18 -11.52 -2.66
C GLY A 17 -19.91 -10.70 -2.93
N GLY A 18 -18.79 -11.02 -2.25
CA GLY A 18 -17.56 -10.23 -2.31
C GLY A 18 -17.48 -9.05 -1.34
N GLN A 19 -18.43 -8.91 -0.40
CA GLN A 19 -18.39 -7.82 0.59
C GLN A 19 -17.35 -8.06 1.67
N CYS A 20 -16.60 -7.01 1.98
CA CYS A 20 -15.67 -6.94 3.11
C CYS A 20 -16.09 -5.84 4.09
N PRO A 21 -15.65 -5.90 5.36
CA PRO A 21 -15.87 -4.81 6.30
C PRO A 21 -15.29 -3.49 5.76
N MET A 22 -15.79 -2.37 6.29
CA MET A 22 -15.36 -1.04 5.88
C MET A 22 -13.82 -0.93 5.92
N GLY A 23 -13.24 -0.34 4.87
CA GLY A 23 -11.77 -0.22 4.74
C GLY A 23 -11.06 -1.50 4.26
N HIS A 24 -11.79 -2.48 3.72
CA HIS A 24 -11.21 -3.70 3.17
C HIS A 24 -11.76 -4.02 1.77
N LEU A 25 -10.92 -4.63 0.95
CA LEU A 25 -11.17 -5.05 -0.43
C LEU A 25 -11.16 -6.58 -0.47
N CYS A 26 -12.07 -7.16 -1.25
CA CYS A 26 -12.08 -8.60 -1.48
C CYS A 26 -11.05 -8.95 -2.57
N MET A 27 -9.99 -9.66 -2.16
CA MET A 27 -8.90 -10.07 -3.05
C MET A 27 -9.17 -11.43 -3.71
N ALA A 28 -8.41 -11.75 -4.76
CA ALA A 28 -8.53 -12.97 -5.58
C ALA A 28 -8.35 -14.31 -4.83
N GLY A 29 -8.20 -14.31 -3.50
CA GLY A 29 -8.24 -15.50 -2.62
C GLY A 29 -9.46 -15.53 -1.71
N ASN A 30 -10.49 -14.73 -1.99
CA ASN A 30 -11.64 -14.49 -1.10
C ASN A 30 -11.23 -13.98 0.30
N VAL A 31 -10.21 -13.16 0.35
CA VAL A 31 -9.64 -12.59 1.59
C VAL A 31 -9.88 -11.09 1.62
N CYS A 32 -10.33 -10.58 2.76
CA CYS A 32 -10.52 -9.16 2.96
C CYS A 32 -9.22 -8.50 3.39
N CYS A 33 -8.61 -7.73 2.49
CA CYS A 33 -7.34 -7.04 2.69
C CYS A 33 -7.53 -5.53 2.66
N ARG A 34 -6.70 -4.78 3.40
CA ARG A 34 -6.76 -3.31 3.34
C ARG A 34 -6.16 -2.80 2.04
N CYS A 35 -5.18 -3.53 1.53
CA CYS A 35 -4.43 -3.23 0.30
C CYS A 35 -4.51 -4.37 -0.71
N ALA A 36 -4.51 -4.00 -1.99
CA ALA A 36 -4.49 -4.96 -3.08
C ALA A 36 -3.16 -5.76 -3.15
N VAL A 37 -2.07 -5.13 -2.73
CA VAL A 37 -0.75 -5.75 -2.70
C VAL A 37 0.00 -5.28 -1.46
N GLY A 38 0.79 -6.16 -0.85
CA GLY A 38 1.56 -5.87 0.36
C GLY A 38 0.71 -5.54 1.60
N ALA A 39 1.40 -5.14 2.67
CA ALA A 39 0.80 -4.67 3.91
C ALA A 39 0.58 -3.15 3.89
N SER A 40 -0.44 -2.67 4.60
CA SER A 40 -0.64 -1.24 4.89
C SER A 40 0.36 -0.71 5.91
N SER A 41 0.70 0.58 5.80
CA SER A 41 1.54 1.27 6.79
C SER A 41 0.74 2.17 7.75
N GLY A 42 -0.58 2.18 7.64
CA GLY A 42 -1.44 3.08 8.42
C GLY A 42 -2.74 3.43 7.70
N THR A 43 -3.37 4.51 8.14
CA THR A 43 -4.63 5.06 7.62
C THR A 43 -4.43 6.48 7.11
N CYS A 44 -5.18 6.83 6.07
CA CYS A 44 -5.25 8.18 5.49
C CYS A 44 -6.72 8.64 5.54
N PRO A 45 -7.21 9.12 6.70
CA PRO A 45 -8.62 9.44 6.89
C PRO A 45 -9.13 10.57 5.99
N SER A 46 -8.25 11.47 5.54
CA SER A 46 -8.59 12.55 4.62
C SER A 46 -8.67 12.10 3.16
N GLY A 47 -8.31 10.84 2.87
CA GLY A 47 -8.22 10.32 1.51
C GLY A 47 -7.01 10.85 0.74
N SER A 48 -6.02 11.43 1.43
CA SER A 48 -4.87 12.11 0.80
C SER A 48 -3.59 11.29 0.94
N ASP A 49 -2.83 11.17 -0.16
CA ASP A 49 -1.52 10.51 -0.19
C ASP A 49 -0.50 11.17 0.73
N SER A 50 -0.63 12.46 1.02
CA SER A 50 0.26 13.20 1.92
C SER A 50 0.26 12.71 3.37
N GLU A 51 -0.78 11.98 3.79
CA GLU A 51 -0.84 11.35 5.12
C GLU A 51 -0.10 10.00 5.15
N CYS A 52 0.27 9.48 3.98
CA CYS A 52 0.97 8.23 3.85
C CYS A 52 2.48 8.44 3.79
N PRO A 53 3.27 7.52 4.38
CA PRO A 53 4.72 7.58 4.28
C PRO A 53 5.17 7.35 2.82
N ILE A 54 6.39 7.81 2.51
CA ILE A 54 6.98 7.68 1.18
C ILE A 54 6.98 6.21 0.70
N GLY A 55 6.46 6.00 -0.51
CA GLY A 55 6.23 4.67 -1.10
C GLY A 55 4.91 4.00 -0.70
N TYR A 56 4.03 4.75 -0.05
CA TYR A 56 2.63 4.41 0.14
C TYR A 56 1.73 5.50 -0.45
N SER A 57 0.57 5.07 -0.92
CA SER A 57 -0.49 5.89 -1.48
C SER A 57 -1.80 5.58 -0.79
N CYS A 58 -2.66 6.59 -0.67
CA CYS A 58 -3.95 6.42 -0.04
C CYS A 58 -4.87 5.62 -0.96
N SER A 59 -5.23 4.42 -0.52
CA SER A 59 -6.18 3.58 -1.24
C SER A 59 -7.63 4.04 -0.99
N SER A 60 -8.56 3.58 -1.83
CA SER A 60 -10.01 3.80 -1.66
C SER A 60 -10.55 3.25 -0.32
N THR A 61 -9.78 2.40 0.37
CA THR A 61 -10.03 1.90 1.72
C THR A 61 -9.59 2.84 2.84
N LEU A 62 -9.16 4.08 2.53
CA LEU A 62 -8.58 5.04 3.49
C LEU A 62 -7.40 4.44 4.27
N SER A 63 -6.69 3.51 3.63
CA SER A 63 -5.51 2.85 4.18
C SER A 63 -4.31 3.19 3.31
N CYS A 64 -3.18 3.47 3.96
CA CYS A 64 -1.93 3.72 3.27
C CYS A 64 -1.40 2.41 2.72
N CYS A 65 -1.62 2.22 1.43
CA CYS A 65 -1.27 1.02 0.72
C CYS A 65 -0.02 1.25 -0.12
N PRO A 66 0.75 0.20 -0.41
CA PRO A 66 1.98 0.37 -1.17
C PRO A 66 1.64 1.00 -2.51
N SER A 67 2.30 2.11 -2.85
CA SER A 67 2.06 2.81 -4.11
C SER A 67 2.26 1.80 -5.23
N GLN A 68 1.24 1.64 -6.09
CA GLN A 68 1.41 0.84 -7.30
C GLN A 68 2.28 1.65 -8.24
N LEU A 69 3.56 1.32 -8.25
CA LEU A 69 4.53 1.93 -9.13
C LEU A 69 4.23 1.43 -10.54
N ASN A 70 4.06 2.37 -11.46
CA ASN A 70 3.74 2.06 -12.84
C ASN A 70 4.81 1.14 -13.42
N ARG A 71 4.45 0.34 -14.42
CA ARG A 71 5.34 -0.66 -15.03
C ARG A 71 6.64 -0.08 -15.63
N GLU A 72 6.69 1.24 -15.80
CA GLU A 72 7.82 2.00 -16.33
C GLU A 72 8.68 2.66 -15.23
N LEU A 73 8.24 2.64 -13.98
CA LEU A 73 8.96 3.26 -12.87
C LEU A 73 9.98 2.27 -12.29
N VAL A 74 11.25 2.50 -12.59
CA VAL A 74 12.38 1.76 -12.01
C VAL A 74 12.80 2.47 -10.73
N LEU A 75 12.60 1.82 -9.59
CA LEU A 75 13.12 2.35 -8.32
C LEU A 75 14.52 1.82 -8.08
N THR A 76 15.39 2.73 -7.69
CA THR A 76 16.71 2.43 -7.17
C THR A 76 16.64 2.16 -5.66
N MET A 77 17.61 1.43 -5.14
CA MET A 77 17.73 1.22 -3.70
C MET A 77 18.25 2.48 -3.02
N CYS A 78 17.83 2.72 -1.78
CA CYS A 78 18.45 3.72 -0.94
C CYS A 78 19.87 3.26 -0.58
N ILE A 79 20.85 4.14 -0.79
CA ILE A 79 22.23 3.88 -0.41
C ILE A 79 22.53 4.73 0.83
N ASN A 80 22.80 4.06 1.96
CA ASN A 80 23.05 4.73 3.25
C ASN A 80 21.88 5.64 3.73
N GLY A 81 20.63 5.29 3.37
CA GLY A 81 19.46 6.10 3.71
C GLY A 81 19.27 7.34 2.83
N SER A 82 20.04 7.47 1.73
CA SER A 82 19.94 8.58 0.79
C SER A 82 19.55 8.09 -0.61
N CYS A 83 18.93 9.01 -1.36
CA CYS A 83 18.51 8.85 -2.75
C CYS A 83 19.01 10.05 -3.58
N GLU A 84 18.93 9.95 -4.90
CA GLU A 84 19.24 11.09 -5.79
C GLU A 84 18.28 12.26 -5.58
N ASP A 85 18.66 13.44 -6.06
CA ASP A 85 17.86 14.66 -5.91
C ASP A 85 16.45 14.48 -6.50
N GLY A 86 15.42 14.89 -5.76
CA GLY A 86 14.02 14.65 -6.11
C GLY A 86 13.44 13.30 -5.66
N TYR A 87 14.24 12.45 -4.99
CA TYR A 87 13.79 11.17 -4.43
C TYR A 87 14.01 11.07 -2.93
N GLU A 88 13.13 10.36 -2.23
CA GLU A 88 13.25 10.04 -0.81
C GLU A 88 13.21 8.54 -0.57
N CYS A 89 13.92 8.11 0.47
CA CYS A 89 13.96 6.71 0.86
C CYS A 89 12.62 6.30 1.49
N GLY A 90 11.93 5.36 0.84
CA GLY A 90 10.60 4.91 1.26
C GLY A 90 10.53 3.39 1.46
N LYS A 91 9.33 2.86 1.24
CA LYS A 91 9.02 1.45 1.43
C LYS A 91 10.05 0.52 0.78
N GLY A 92 10.54 -0.46 1.55
CA GLY A 92 11.44 -1.49 1.03
C GLY A 92 12.88 -1.01 0.80
N ASN A 93 13.28 0.12 1.38
CA ASN A 93 14.56 0.78 1.14
C ASN A 93 14.75 1.11 -0.35
N LEU A 94 13.68 1.61 -0.98
CA LEU A 94 13.67 2.05 -2.36
C LEU A 94 13.47 3.57 -2.42
N CYS A 95 14.02 4.19 -3.45
CA CYS A 95 13.92 5.62 -3.71
C CYS A 95 12.64 5.93 -4.47
N TYR A 96 11.74 6.70 -3.85
CA TYR A 96 10.47 7.14 -4.44
C TYR A 96 10.54 8.63 -4.75
N PRO A 97 9.90 9.10 -5.83
CA PRO A 97 9.83 10.52 -6.13
C PRO A 97 9.10 11.27 -5.00
N THR A 98 9.64 12.41 -4.58
CA THR A 98 9.07 13.26 -3.50
C THR A 98 7.82 14.01 -3.92
N ARG A 99 7.50 14.02 -5.22
CA ARG A 99 6.31 14.62 -5.80
C ARG A 99 5.64 13.62 -6.74
N LEU A 100 4.47 13.15 -6.36
CA LEU A 100 3.50 12.45 -7.21
C LEU A 100 2.29 13.35 -7.40
#